data_AF-A0A351JLR5-F1
#
_entry.id   AF-A0A351JLR5-F1
#
_cell.length_a   1.000
_cell.length_b   1.000
_cell.length_c   1.000
_cell.angle_alpha   90.00
_cell.angle_beta   90.00
_cell.angle_gamma   90.00
#
_symmetry.space_group_name_H-M   'P 1'
#
loop_
_entity.id
_entity.type
_entity.pdbx_description
1 polymer ?
#
loop_
_entity_poly.entity_id
_entity_poly.type
_entity_poly.pdbx_seq_one_letter_code
_entity_poly.pdbx_strand_id
1 'polypeptide(L)' 'ANKPASELVRRFGEDLVRDILRRVRLSEHKRSQFPIAIKVSSKAFGIGRRFPITSGFAD' A
#
# COMPACT_ATOMS: atom_id res chain seq x y z
N ALA A 1 -4.32 -2.85 -12.87
CA ALA A 1 -3.98 -4.01 -12.02
C ALA A 1 -2.86 -3.65 -11.03
N ASN A 2 -2.61 -4.46 -10.00
CA ASN A 2 -1.41 -4.29 -9.17
C ASN A 2 -0.17 -4.61 -10.00
N LYS A 3 0.85 -3.76 -9.89
CA LYS A 3 2.14 -3.98 -10.57
C LYS A 3 3.11 -4.68 -9.62
N PRO A 4 3.99 -5.55 -10.13
CA PRO A 4 5.04 -6.15 -9.30
C PRO A 4 6.08 -5.11 -8.89
N ALA A 5 6.71 -5.31 -7.73
CA ALA A 5 7.77 -4.42 -7.24
C ALA A 5 8.92 -4.30 -8.25
N SER A 6 9.28 -5.39 -8.94
CA SER A 6 10.34 -5.40 -9.96
C SER A 6 10.10 -4.44 -11.13
N GLU A 7 8.84 -4.24 -11.55
CA GLU A 7 8.51 -3.24 -12.59
C GLU A 7 8.69 -1.82 -12.05
N LEU A 8 8.32 -1.58 -10.81
CA LEU A 8 8.42 -0.27 -10.18
C LEU A 8 9.89 0.12 -9.96
N VAL A 9 10.72 -0.80 -9.49
CA VAL A 9 12.17 -0.58 -9.30
C VAL A 9 12.85 -0.17 -10.61
N ARG A 10 12.55 -0.85 -11.72
CA ARG A 10 13.10 -0.47 -13.05
C ARG A 10 12.73 0.94 -13.49
N ARG A 11 11.59 1.48 -13.05
CA ARG A 11 11.10 2.81 -13.45
C ARG A 11 11.51 3.93 -12.51
N PHE A 12 11.62 3.65 -11.21
CA PHE A 12 11.70 4.67 -10.17
C PHE A 12 12.90 4.51 -9.23
N GLY A 13 13.71 3.46 -9.42
CA GLY A 13 14.85 3.14 -8.56
C GLY A 13 14.47 2.30 -7.34
N GLU A 14 15.44 1.57 -6.81
CA GLU A 14 15.22 0.58 -5.75
C GLU A 14 14.91 1.23 -4.40
N ASP A 15 15.72 2.21 -3.98
CA ASP A 15 15.61 2.84 -2.66
C ASP A 15 14.25 3.50 -2.46
N LEU A 16 13.80 4.25 -3.47
CA LEU A 16 12.52 4.95 -3.43
C LEU A 16 11.35 3.97 -3.34
N VAL A 17 11.36 2.93 -4.17
CA VAL A 17 10.28 1.93 -4.19
C VAL A 17 10.22 1.17 -2.88
N ARG A 18 11.37 0.74 -2.34
CA ARG A 18 11.45 0.05 -1.05
C ARG A 18 10.94 0.94 0.09
N ASP A 19 11.32 2.20 0.13
CA ASP A 19 10.83 3.10 1.19
C ASP A 19 9.31 3.32 1.11
N ILE A 20 8.77 3.57 -0.09
CA ILE A 20 7.33 3.76 -0.28
C ILE A 20 6.54 2.50 0.09
N LEU A 21 6.94 1.33 -0.39
CA LEU A 21 6.26 0.06 -0.08
C LEU A 21 6.27 -0.22 1.42
N ARG A 22 7.41 0.01 2.08
CA ARG A 22 7.54 -0.11 3.54
C ARG A 22 6.59 0.84 4.27
N ARG A 23 6.52 2.13 3.89
CA ARG A 23 5.60 3.10 4.50
C ARG A 23 4.14 2.72 4.30
N VAL A 24 3.77 2.26 3.11
CA VAL A 24 2.41 1.82 2.79
C VAL A 24 1.98 0.66 3.68
N ARG A 25 2.87 -0.30 3.94
CA ARG A 25 2.62 -1.45 4.81
C ARG A 25 2.51 -1.03 6.28
N LEU A 26 3.50 -0.29 6.78
CA LEU A 26 3.52 0.14 8.19
C LEU A 26 2.33 1.04 8.55
N SER A 27 1.77 1.76 7.59
CA SER A 27 0.64 2.67 7.83
C SER A 27 -0.73 1.99 7.86
N GLU A 28 -0.83 0.66 7.71
CA GLU A 28 -2.14 -0.02 7.69
C GLU A 28 -2.93 0.20 8.99
N HIS A 29 -2.28 0.13 10.15
CA HIS A 29 -2.92 0.41 11.44
C HIS A 29 -3.54 1.82 11.50
N LYS A 30 -2.88 2.83 10.91
CA LYS A 30 -3.39 4.21 10.86
C LYS A 30 -4.59 4.33 9.92
N ARG A 31 -4.58 3.60 8.80
CA ARG A 31 -5.70 3.58 7.85
C ARG A 31 -6.94 2.93 8.44
N SER A 32 -6.77 1.90 9.27
CA SER A 32 -7.89 1.24 9.96
C SER A 32 -8.58 2.15 10.98
N GLN A 33 -7.89 3.15 11.51
CA GLN A 33 -8.44 4.15 12.44
C GLN A 33 -9.02 5.38 11.74
N PHE A 34 -8.86 5.48 10.41
CA PHE A 34 -9.35 6.62 9.65
C PHE A 34 -10.89 6.61 9.62
N PRO A 35 -11.55 7.78 9.71
CA PRO A 35 -13.01 7.86 9.57
C PRO A 35 -13.45 7.36 8.19
N ILE A 36 -14.73 7.06 8.05
CA ILE A 36 -15.29 6.69 6.75
C ILE A 36 -15.13 7.86 5.76
N ALA A 37 -14.67 7.54 4.55
CA ALA A 37 -14.45 8.51 3.47
C ALA A 37 -15.20 8.10 2.20
N ILE A 38 -15.62 9.09 1.40
CA ILE A 38 -16.29 8.85 0.12
C ILE A 38 -15.28 8.26 -0.87
N LYS A 39 -15.61 7.10 -1.43
CA LYS A 39 -14.77 6.42 -2.42
C LYS A 39 -15.00 7.02 -3.81
N VAL A 40 -13.96 7.66 -4.37
CA VAL A 40 -13.98 8.22 -5.74
C VAL A 40 -13.13 7.42 -6.74
N SER A 41 -12.26 6.52 -6.26
CA SER A 41 -11.40 5.69 -7.12
C SER A 41 -11.72 4.20 -6.94
N SER A 42 -11.48 3.42 -7.99
CA SER A 42 -11.71 1.96 -7.97
C SER A 42 -10.93 1.25 -6.86
N LYS A 43 -9.79 1.81 -6.44
CA LYS A 43 -8.83 1.23 -5.50
C LYS A 43 -8.48 2.16 -4.32
N ALA A 44 -9.45 2.92 -3.83
CA ALA A 44 -9.28 3.71 -2.61
C ALA A 44 -8.95 2.84 -1.38
N PHE A 45 -8.29 3.43 -0.38
CA PHE A 45 -8.09 2.77 0.91
C PHE A 45 -9.43 2.63 1.66
N GLY A 46 -9.61 1.52 2.38
CA GLY A 46 -10.85 1.22 3.10
C GLY A 46 -11.63 0.06 2.46
N ILE A 47 -12.93 0.26 2.24
CA ILE A 47 -13.85 -0.77 1.72
C ILE A 47 -13.52 -1.06 0.25
N GLY A 48 -12.66 -2.06 0.02
CA GLY A 48 -12.21 -2.50 -1.31
C GLY A 48 -10.69 -2.72 -1.42
N ARG A 49 -9.91 -2.27 -0.44
CA ARG A 49 -8.46 -2.57 -0.35
C ARG A 49 -8.11 -2.85 1.12
N ARG A 50 -8.25 -4.12 1.51
CA ARG A 50 -7.96 -4.60 2.87
C ARG A 50 -6.63 -5.34 2.90
N PHE A 51 -5.73 -4.93 3.77
CA PHE A 51 -4.51 -5.65 4.09
C PHE A 51 -4.48 -5.96 5.59
N PRO A 52 -3.82 -7.05 6.01
CA PRO A 52 -3.67 -7.33 7.44
C PRO A 52 -2.77 -6.28 8.10
N ILE A 53 -3.13 -5.86 9.33
CA ILE A 53 -2.30 -4.93 10.13
C ILE A 53 -0.98 -5.61 10.52
N THR A 54 -1.07 -6.82 11.06
CA THR A 54 0.09 -7.66 11.37
C THR A 54 0.37 -8.55 10.17
N SER A 55 1.49 -8.31 9.48
CA SER A 55 1.88 -9.06 8.28
C SER A 55 3.37 -9.35 8.28
N GLY A 56 3.77 -10.60 8.04
CA GLY A 56 5.16 -11.02 7.85
C GLY A 56 5.59 -11.12 6.39
N PHE A 57 4.78 -10.62 5.45
CA PHE A 57 5.07 -10.74 4.02
C PHE A 57 6.27 -9.85 3.63
N ALA A 58 7.34 -10.45 3.10
CA ALA A 58 8.49 -9.74 2.54
C ALA A 58 8.31 -9.58 1.02
N ASP A 59 8.50 -8.34 0.51
CA ASP A 59 8.47 -8.02 -0.94
C ASP A 59 9.71 -8.55 -1.67
#